data_AF-A0A357M8L3-F1
#
_entry.id   AF-A0A357M8L3-F1
#
_cell.length_a   1.000
_cell.length_b   1.000
_cell.length_c   1.000
_cell.angle_alpha   90.00
_cell.angle_beta   90.00
_cell.angle_gamma   90.00
#
_symmetry.space_group_name_H-M   'P 1'
#
loop_
_entity.id
_entity.type
_entity.pdbx_description
1 polymer ?
#
loop_
_entity_poly.entity_id
_entity_poly.type
_entity_poly.pdbx_seq_one_letter_code
_entity_poly.pdbx_strand_id
1 'polypeptide(L)'
;MKKIVIGLLQVAGLMLFSLLINAVTPLLHIPIPGSILGMIILFLLLEFGVIRLNWVEVGASWLLAELLLFFIPSAIGVMKYANILETDGLR
;
A
#
# COMPACT_ATOMS: atom_id res chain seq x y z
N MET A 1 -21.28 -13.31 3.49
CA MET A 1 -20.49 -13.51 4.74
C MET A 1 -19.15 -14.21 4.50
N LYS A 2 -19.09 -15.43 3.95
CA LYS A 2 -17.82 -16.16 3.73
C LYS A 2 -16.75 -15.39 2.93
N LYS A 3 -17.14 -14.75 1.81
CA LYS A 3 -16.21 -13.91 1.01
C LYS A 3 -15.65 -12.72 1.78
N ILE A 4 -16.44 -12.15 2.71
CA ILE A 4 -16.01 -11.00 3.51
C ILE A 4 -14.94 -11.41 4.51
N VAL A 5 -15.14 -12.55 5.17
CA VAL A 5 -14.15 -13.11 6.11
C VAL A 5 -12.85 -13.45 5.40
N ILE A 6 -12.92 -14.02 4.19
CA ILE A 6 -11.73 -14.30 3.37
C ILE A 6 -11.01 -13.00 3.02
N GLY A 7 -11.72 -11.98 2.53
CA GLY A 7 -11.14 -10.67 2.22
C GLY A 7 -10.44 -10.05 3.43
N LEU A 8 -11.09 -10.04 4.61
CA LEU A 8 -10.50 -9.56 5.86
C LEU A 8 -9.23 -10.34 6.25
N LEU A 9 -9.24 -11.67 6.12
CA LEU A 9 -8.07 -12.50 6.41
C LEU A 9 -6.91 -12.19 5.45
N GLN A 10 -7.21 -12.01 4.17
CA GLN A 10 -6.21 -11.63 3.15
C GLN A 10 -5.63 -10.25 3.44
N VAL A 11 -6.46 -9.27 3.80
CA VAL A 11 -6.01 -7.93 4.20
C VAL A 11 -5.11 -7.99 5.44
N ALA A 12 -5.52 -8.73 6.47
CA ALA A 12 -4.70 -8.91 7.67
C ALA A 12 -3.34 -9.57 7.34
N GLY A 13 -3.34 -10.58 6.45
CA GLY A 13 -2.11 -11.22 5.96
C GLY A 13 -1.20 -10.25 5.22
N LEU A 14 -1.75 -9.43 4.31
CA LEU A 14 -1.00 -8.41 3.58
C LEU A 14 -0.43 -7.32 4.51
N MET A 15 -1.20 -6.89 5.52
CA MET A 15 -0.72 -5.94 6.54
C MET A 15 0.42 -6.53 7.37
N LEU A 16 0.27 -7.76 7.87
CA LEU A 16 1.32 -8.44 8.63
C LEU A 16 2.60 -8.59 7.79
N PHE A 17 2.46 -9.01 6.55
CA PHE A 17 3.57 -9.10 5.61
C PHE A 17 4.26 -7.74 5.42
N SER A 18 3.51 -6.67 5.19
CA SER A 18 4.07 -5.31 5.07
C SER A 18 4.77 -4.84 6.35
N LEU A 19 4.24 -5.17 7.53
CA LEU A 19 4.86 -4.81 8.82
C LEU A 19 6.18 -5.54 9.03
N LEU A 20 6.24 -6.83 8.70
CA LEU A 20 7.47 -7.61 8.79
C LEU A 20 8.55 -7.05 7.87
N ILE A 21 8.21 -6.73 6.62
CA ILE A 21 9.18 -6.16 5.68
C ILE A 21 9.63 -4.78 6.17
N ASN A 22 8.71 -3.93 6.63
CA ASN A 22 9.06 -2.62 7.22
C ASN A 22 9.99 -2.74 8.42
N ALA A 23 9.82 -3.74 9.29
CA ALA A 23 10.71 -3.97 10.43
C ALA A 23 12.11 -4.43 9.99
N VAL A 24 12.20 -5.17 8.88
CA VAL A 24 13.48 -5.69 8.35
C VAL A 24 14.21 -4.66 7.48
N THR A 25 13.49 -3.77 6.81
CA THR A 25 14.05 -2.80 5.85
C THR A 25 15.18 -1.92 6.41
N PRO A 26 15.13 -1.43 7.67
CA PRO A 26 16.24 -0.67 8.27
C PRO A 26 17.56 -1.44 8.29
N LEU A 27 17.53 -2.78 8.39
CA LEU A 27 18.74 -3.60 8.40
C LEU A 27 19.44 -3.61 7.03
N LEU A 28 18.67 -3.45 5.94
CA LEU A 28 19.22 -3.43 4.59
C LEU A 28 19.81 -2.06 4.20
N HIS A 29 19.62 -1.01 5.01
CA HIS A 29 20.13 0.35 4.75
C HIS A 29 19.72 0.93 3.37
N ILE A 30 18.59 0.47 2.82
CA ILE A 30 18.10 0.91 1.51
C ILE A 30 17.26 2.19 1.68
N PRO A 31 17.43 3.22 0.83
CA PRO A 31 16.68 4.48 0.88
C PRO A 31 15.26 4.33 0.28
N ILE A 32 14.55 3.26 0.62
CA ILE A 32 13.21 2.96 0.10
C ILE A 32 12.32 2.52 1.27
N PRO A 33 11.06 2.98 1.36
CA PRO A 33 10.11 2.48 2.34
C PRO A 33 9.94 0.96 2.24
N GLY A 34 9.90 0.27 3.38
CA GLY A 34 9.76 -1.19 3.40
C GLY A 34 8.46 -1.71 2.80
N SER A 35 7.40 -0.90 2.75
CA SER A 35 6.18 -1.24 2.01
C SER A 35 6.43 -1.42 0.51
N ILE A 36 7.29 -0.60 -0.10
CA ILE A 36 7.67 -0.73 -1.51
C ILE A 36 8.53 -1.98 -1.71
N LEU A 37 9.49 -2.22 -0.81
CA LEU A 37 10.26 -3.47 -0.81
C LEU A 37 9.33 -4.69 -0.69
N GLY A 38 8.30 -4.59 0.14
CA GLY A 38 7.27 -5.62 0.31
C GLY A 38 6.51 -5.89 -0.98
N MET A 39 6.12 -4.86 -1.72
CA MET A 39 5.48 -5.02 -3.03
C MET A 39 6.37 -5.78 -4.02
N ILE A 40 7.67 -5.45 -4.08
CA ILE A 40 8.63 -6.14 -4.95
C ILE A 40 8.74 -7.63 -4.55
N ILE A 41 8.89 -7.92 -3.26
CA ILE A 41 8.98 -9.29 -2.77
C ILE A 41 7.69 -10.07 -3.04
N LEU A 42 6.53 -9.47 -2.78
CA LEU A 42 5.24 -10.10 -3.05
C LEU A 42 5.05 -10.39 -4.54
N PHE A 43 5.47 -9.46 -5.41
CA PHE A 43 5.45 -9.65 -6.86
C PHE A 43 6.31 -10.85 -7.28
N LEU A 44 7.55 -10.93 -6.79
CA LEU A 44 8.43 -12.07 -7.08
C LEU A 44 7.83 -13.39 -6.56
N LEU A 45 7.24 -13.40 -5.36
CA LEU A 45 6.59 -14.59 -4.81
C LEU A 45 5.40 -15.05 -5.64
N LEU A 46 4.66 -14.12 -6.25
CA LEU A 46 3.57 -14.42 -7.19
C LEU A 46 4.12 -14.93 -8.53
N GLU A 47 5.17 -14.29 -9.06
CA GLU A 47 5.80 -14.66 -10.33
C GLU A 47 6.42 -16.06 -10.28
N PHE A 48 7.10 -16.39 -9.18
CA PHE A 48 7.66 -17.73 -8.95
C PHE A 48 6.60 -18.77 -8.51
N GLY A 49 5.33 -18.37 -8.35
CA GLY A 49 4.24 -19.27 -7.98
C GLY A 49 4.29 -19.76 -6.52
N VAL A 50 5.15 -19.19 -5.68
CA VAL A 50 5.21 -19.48 -4.24
C VAL A 50 3.91 -19.05 -3.56
N ILE A 51 3.39 -17.90 -3.98
CA ILE A 51 2.06 -17.41 -3.60
C ILE A 51 1.16 -17.53 -4.83
N ARG A 52 -0.04 -18.09 -4.66
CA ARG A 52 -1.06 -18.10 -5.72
C ARG A 52 -1.86 -16.81 -5.68
N LEU A 53 -2.18 -16.25 -6.85
CA LEU A 53 -2.93 -14.99 -6.96
C LEU A 53 -4.23 -15.01 -6.14
N ASN A 54 -4.97 -16.11 -6.19
CA ASN A 54 -6.23 -16.30 -5.46
C ASN A 54 -6.10 -16.19 -3.93
N TRP A 55 -4.89 -16.29 -3.36
CA TRP A 55 -4.63 -16.15 -1.93
C TRP A 55 -4.64 -14.70 -1.46
N VAL A 56 -4.48 -13.73 -2.36
CA VAL A 56 -4.36 -12.31 -2.00
C VAL A 56 -5.31 -11.41 -2.78
N GLU A 57 -5.87 -11.90 -3.89
CA GLU A 57 -6.64 -11.12 -4.86
C GLU A 57 -7.81 -10.34 -4.26
N VAL A 58 -8.61 -10.95 -3.38
CA VAL A 58 -9.81 -10.30 -2.81
C VAL A 58 -9.40 -9.17 -1.87
N GLY A 59 -8.47 -9.44 -0.94
CA GLY A 59 -7.99 -8.46 0.02
C GLY A 59 -7.21 -7.32 -0.66
N ALA A 60 -6.36 -7.63 -1.64
CA ALA A 60 -5.63 -6.64 -2.41
C ALA A 60 -6.58 -5.73 -3.22
N SER A 61 -7.59 -6.31 -3.88
CA SER A 61 -8.59 -5.52 -4.64
C SER A 61 -9.37 -4.57 -3.73
N TRP A 62 -9.69 -4.98 -2.51
CA TRP A 62 -10.34 -4.12 -1.53
C TRP A 62 -9.45 -2.96 -1.08
N LEU A 63 -8.18 -3.24 -0.74
CA LEU A 63 -7.24 -2.19 -0.36
C LEU A 63 -7.03 -1.18 -1.48
N LEU A 64 -6.98 -1.65 -2.73
CA LEU A 64 -6.87 -0.79 -3.92
C LEU A 64 -8.11 0.06 -4.15
N ALA A 65 -9.32 -0.45 -3.85
CA ALA A 65 -10.54 0.33 -3.94
C ALA A 65 -10.53 1.51 -2.95
N GLU A 66 -10.07 1.27 -1.71
CA GLU A 66 -10.11 2.31 -0.66
C GLU A 66 -8.93 3.28 -0.73
N LEU A 67 -7.89 2.93 -1.50
CA LEU A 67 -6.75 3.81 -1.77
C LEU A 67 -7.20 5.13 -2.42
N LEU A 68 -8.25 5.11 -3.25
CA LEU A 68 -8.87 6.33 -3.81
C LEU A 68 -9.46 7.22 -2.71
N LEU A 69 -10.08 6.63 -1.69
CA LEU A 69 -10.66 7.36 -0.57
C LEU A 69 -9.58 8.07 0.27
N PHE A 70 -8.36 7.56 0.33
CA PHE A 70 -7.23 8.24 0.99
C PHE A 70 -6.63 9.37 0.14
N PHE A 71 -6.75 9.30 -1.19
CA PHE A 71 -6.29 10.38 -2.07
C PHE A 71 -7.22 11.59 -2.09
N ILE A 72 -8.53 11.39 -1.96
CA ILE A 72 -9.52 12.49 -2.03
C ILE A 72 -9.23 13.59 -0.98
N PRO A 73 -9.05 13.32 0.33
CA PRO A 73 -8.73 14.34 1.32
C PRO A 73 -7.41 15.06 1.04
N SER A 74 -6.39 14.31 0.61
CA SER A 74 -5.07 14.87 0.29
C SER A 74 -5.15 15.83 -0.91
N ALA A 75 -5.87 15.45 -1.96
CA ALA A 75 -6.08 16.29 -3.14
C ALA A 75 -6.85 17.57 -2.81
N ILE A 76 -7.94 17.48 -2.05
CA ILE A 76 -8.72 18.64 -1.61
C ILE A 76 -7.88 19.56 -0.72
N GLY A 77 -7.05 18.99 0.17
CA GLY A 77 -6.09 19.74 0.98
C GLY A 77 -5.16 20.57 0.11
N VAL A 78 -4.51 19.95 -0.88
CA VAL A 78 -3.64 20.67 -1.83
C VAL A 78 -4.39 21.76 -2.57
N MET A 79 -5.60 21.50 -3.07
CA MET A 79 -6.40 22.52 -3.78
C MET A 79 -6.73 23.74 -2.90
N LYS A 80 -7.01 23.55 -1.61
CA LYS A 80 -7.30 24.63 -0.67
C LYS A 80 -6.10 25.57 -0.46
N TYR A 81 -4.89 25.03 -0.46
CA TYR A 81 -3.66 25.79 -0.31
C TYR A 81 -2.97 26.11 -1.65
N ALA A 82 -3.57 25.73 -2.79
CA ALA A 82 -3.01 25.98 -4.11
C ALA A 82 -2.77 27.49 -4.36
N ASN A 83 -3.67 28.35 -3.89
CA ASN A 83 -3.49 29.80 -3.95
C ASN A 83 -2.27 30.28 -3.14
N ILE A 84 -1.96 29.64 -2.01
CA ILE A 84 -0.82 30.00 -1.16
C ILE A 84 0.50 29.51 -1.79
N LEU A 85 0.48 28.33 -2.43
CA LEU A 85 1.58 27.85 -3.27
C LEU A 85 1.88 28.80 -4.43
N GLU A 86 0.85 29.43 -5.01
CA GLU A 86 1.02 30.38 -6.13
C GLU A 86 1.61 31.72 -5.68
N THR A 87 1.24 32.23 -4.50
CA THR A 87 1.78 33.51 -3.97
C THR A 87 3.13 33.40 -3.27
N ASP A 88 3.40 32.32 -2.51
CA ASP A 88 4.59 32.19 -1.66
C ASP A 88 5.52 31.03 -2.05
N GLY A 89 5.13 30.17 -2.99
CA GLY A 89 5.90 28.96 -3.33
C GLY A 89 7.10 29.17 -4.26
N LEU A 90 7.21 30.34 -4.91
CA LEU A 90 8.30 30.68 -5.86
C LEU A 90 9.35 31.65 -5.26
N ARG A 91 9.32 31.90 -3.94
CA ARG A 91 10.33 32.74 -3.26
C ARG A 91 11.36 31.89 -2.50
#